data_AF-A0A2C9LG17-F1
#
_entry.id   AF-A0A2C9LG17-F1
#
_cell.length_a   1.000
_cell.length_b   1.000
_cell.length_c   1.000
_cell.angle_alpha   90.00
_cell.angle_beta   90.00
_cell.angle_gamma   90.00
#
_symmetry.space_group_name_H-M   'P 1'
#
loop_
_entity.id
_entity.type
_entity.pdbx_description
1 polymer ?
#
loop_
_entity_poly.entity_id
_entity_poly.type
_entity_poly.pdbx_seq_one_letter_code
_entity_poly.pdbx_strand_id
1 'polypeptide(L)'
;MVVGVVAVDSAVYRLKNSTLTRQSVFQQITAHDRGCGFGGGKDAAKVFENSGLMALTNADLPMTPKTVDGCVDKAVRKKRSPEASR
;
A
#
# COMPACT_ATOMS: atom_id res chain seq x y z
N MET A 1 15.28 20.43 8.26
CA MET A 1 14.48 20.17 7.03
C MET A 1 15.43 20.29 5.84
N VAL A 2 15.42 19.32 4.92
CA VAL A 2 16.36 19.27 3.78
C VAL A 2 15.57 19.44 2.49
N VAL A 3 16.07 20.28 1.58
CA VAL A 3 15.47 20.52 0.26
C VAL A 3 16.52 20.23 -0.80
N GLY A 4 16.20 19.33 -1.74
CA GLY A 4 17.03 19.05 -2.92
C GLY A 4 16.46 19.76 -4.13
N VAL A 5 17.30 20.50 -4.86
CA VAL A 5 16.93 21.20 -6.10
C VAL A 5 17.83 20.71 -7.23
N VAL A 6 17.28 20.57 -8.43
CA VAL A 6 18.01 20.21 -9.64
C VAL A 6 17.53 21.07 -10.81
N ALA A 7 18.46 21.54 -11.64
CA ALA A 7 18.17 22.24 -12.89
C ALA A 7 18.49 21.31 -14.07
N VAL A 8 17.54 21.19 -15.01
CA VAL A 8 17.66 20.31 -16.19
C VAL A 8 17.30 21.12 -17.43
N ASP A 9 18.03 20.92 -18.54
CA ASP A 9 17.71 21.53 -19.82
C ASP A 9 16.30 21.15 -20.29
N SER A 10 15.56 22.12 -20.83
CA SER A 10 14.17 21.94 -21.28
C SER A 10 14.02 20.94 -22.44
N ALA A 11 14.99 20.84 -23.35
CA ALA A 11 14.98 19.87 -24.45
C ALA A 11 15.11 18.44 -23.90
N VAL A 12 16.02 18.23 -22.95
CA VAL A 12 16.20 16.94 -22.27
C VAL A 12 14.97 16.58 -21.43
N TYR A 13 14.40 17.56 -20.73
CA TYR A 13 13.20 17.34 -19.90
C TYR A 13 11.99 16.91 -20.75
N ARG A 14 11.81 17.49 -21.94
CA ARG A 14 10.70 17.15 -22.85
C ARG A 14 10.91 15.83 -23.60
N LEU A 15 12.16 15.42 -23.87
CA LEU A 15 12.44 14.12 -24.50
C LEU A 15 12.17 12.93 -23.57
N LYS A 16 12.10 13.13 -22.26
CA LYS A 16 12.01 12.04 -21.29
C LYS A 16 10.55 11.65 -21.00
N ASN A 17 10.25 10.36 -21.19
CA ASN A 17 8.94 9.79 -20.87
C ASN A 17 8.74 9.43 -19.37
N SER A 18 9.81 9.41 -18.57
CA SER A 18 9.77 9.01 -17.15
C SER A 18 10.44 10.04 -16.24
N THR A 19 9.62 10.92 -15.66
CA THR A 19 10.05 11.89 -14.66
C THR A 19 9.59 11.43 -13.28
N LEU A 20 10.42 11.66 -12.26
CA LEU A 20 10.02 11.52 -10.85
C LEU A 20 8.90 12.52 -10.57
N THR A 21 7.68 12.01 -10.47
CA THR A 21 6.51 12.79 -10.09
C THR A 21 6.10 12.43 -8.68
N ARG A 22 5.35 13.32 -8.04
CA ARG A 22 4.71 13.02 -6.75
C ARG A 22 3.91 11.71 -6.83
N GLN A 23 3.19 11.50 -7.92
CA GLN A 23 2.37 10.30 -8.14
C GLN A 23 3.23 9.03 -8.24
N SER A 24 4.32 9.04 -9.02
CA SER A 24 5.16 7.86 -9.15
C SER A 24 5.81 7.46 -7.82
N VAL A 25 6.18 8.44 -6.99
CA VAL A 25 6.71 8.18 -5.65
C VAL A 25 5.65 7.49 -4.79
N PHE A 26 4.44 8.05 -4.69
CA PHE A 26 3.38 7.43 -3.90
C PHE A 26 2.94 6.06 -4.44
N GLN A 27 2.92 5.87 -5.76
CA GLN A 27 2.64 4.57 -6.37
C GLN A 27 3.68 3.52 -5.96
N GLN A 28 4.96 3.89 -5.93
CA GLN A 28 6.01 2.99 -5.48
C GLN A 28 5.89 2.68 -3.98
N ILE A 29 5.61 3.68 -3.15
CA ILE A 29 5.35 3.48 -1.71
C ILE A 29 4.19 2.49 -1.52
N THR A 30 3.07 2.69 -2.21
CA THR A 30 1.89 1.81 -2.12
C THR A 30 2.16 0.41 -2.68
N ALA A 31 3.02 0.27 -3.70
CA ALA A 31 3.38 -1.03 -4.26
C ALA A 31 4.18 -1.90 -3.27
N HIS A 32 4.88 -1.28 -2.32
CA HIS A 32 5.66 -1.96 -1.29
C HIS A 32 4.88 -2.12 0.04
N ASP A 33 3.62 -1.72 0.08
CA ASP A 33 2.75 -1.98 1.23
C ASP A 33 2.53 -3.50 1.38
N ARG A 34 2.79 -4.02 2.57
CA ARG A 34 2.61 -5.44 2.92
C ARG A 34 1.20 -5.76 3.39
N GLY A 35 0.37 -4.73 3.59
CA GLY A 35 -1.05 -4.86 3.89
C GLY A 35 -1.84 -5.34 2.69
N CYS A 36 -2.82 -6.22 2.95
CA CYS A 36 -3.75 -6.77 1.98
C CYS A 36 -5.18 -6.38 2.34
N GLY A 37 -5.93 -5.89 1.34
CA GLY A 37 -7.32 -5.50 1.51
C GLY A 37 -7.51 -4.11 2.11
N PHE A 38 -8.72 -3.83 2.58
CA PHE A 38 -9.14 -2.50 3.07
C PHE A 38 -9.30 -2.46 4.59
N GLY A 39 -8.55 -3.31 5.29
CA GLY A 39 -8.61 -3.50 6.74
C GLY A 39 -9.60 -4.57 7.21
N GLY A 40 -9.46 -4.95 8.49
CA GLY A 40 -10.25 -5.99 9.13
C GLY A 40 -9.72 -7.41 8.91
N GLY A 41 -10.45 -8.39 9.44
CA GLY A 41 -10.12 -9.81 9.40
C GLY A 41 -11.23 -10.61 10.07
N LYS A 42 -11.34 -11.89 9.74
CA LYS A 42 -12.32 -12.80 10.35
C LYS A 42 -12.10 -13.00 11.85
N ASP A 43 -10.85 -12.82 12.30
CA ASP A 43 -10.38 -12.96 13.67
C ASP A 43 -9.19 -12.01 13.90
N ALA A 44 -8.72 -11.90 15.14
CA ALA A 44 -7.61 -11.02 15.50
C ALA A 44 -6.33 -11.35 14.74
N ALA A 45 -6.01 -12.62 14.52
CA ALA A 45 -4.82 -13.03 13.78
C ALA A 45 -4.89 -12.51 12.33
N LYS A 46 -6.05 -12.64 11.69
CA LYS A 46 -6.24 -12.21 10.31
C LYS A 46 -6.22 -10.69 10.16
N VAL A 47 -6.65 -9.93 11.17
CA VAL A 47 -6.51 -8.46 11.17
C VAL A 47 -5.03 -8.07 11.04
N PHE A 48 -4.16 -8.65 11.87
CA PHE A 48 -2.73 -8.38 11.81
C PHE A 48 -2.09 -8.86 10.50
N GLU A 49 -2.38 -10.10 10.07
CA GLU A 49 -1.86 -10.63 8.80
C GLU A 49 -2.25 -9.76 7.60
N ASN A 50 -3.52 -9.32 7.56
CA ASN A 50 -4.04 -8.42 6.52
C ASN A 50 -3.43 -7.02 6.63
N SER A 51 -3.03 -6.55 7.81
CA SER A 51 -2.28 -5.29 7.94
C SER A 51 -0.80 -5.40 7.59
N GLY A 52 -0.31 -6.60 7.23
CA GLY A 52 1.11 -6.83 6.95
C GLY A 52 1.97 -6.95 8.21
N LEU A 53 1.37 -7.27 9.36
CA LEU A 53 2.01 -7.40 10.65
C LEU A 53 2.05 -8.86 11.11
N MET A 54 3.05 -9.18 11.94
CA MET A 54 3.15 -10.42 12.70
C MET A 54 3.22 -10.07 14.18
N ALA A 55 2.42 -10.73 14.99
CA ALA A 55 2.33 -10.54 16.43
C ALA A 55 2.65 -11.85 17.14
N LEU A 56 3.52 -11.76 18.14
CA LEU A 56 3.86 -12.84 19.06
C LEU A 56 3.35 -12.42 20.43
N THR A 57 2.43 -13.19 21.00
CA THR A 57 1.77 -12.85 22.26
C THR A 57 1.63 -14.09 23.14
N ASN A 58 1.50 -13.89 24.44
CA ASN A 58 1.20 -14.94 25.41
C ASN A 58 -0.29 -15.33 25.46
N ALA A 59 -1.10 -14.78 24.56
CA ALA A 59 -2.54 -15.06 24.45
C ALA A 59 -2.83 -16.16 23.42
N ASP A 60 -1.83 -16.96 23.06
CA ASP A 60 -1.89 -18.05 22.08
C ASP A 60 -2.60 -17.64 20.77
N LEU A 61 -2.16 -16.51 20.19
CA LEU A 61 -2.72 -16.02 18.93
C LEU A 61 -2.18 -16.84 17.75
N PRO A 62 -3.01 -17.63 17.03
CA PRO A 62 -2.54 -18.48 15.96
C PRO A 62 -2.23 -17.63 14.71
N MET A 63 -0.95 -17.37 14.47
CA MET A 63 -0.49 -16.66 13.27
C MET A 63 0.26 -17.57 12.31
N THR A 64 0.08 -17.33 11.02
CA THR A 64 0.81 -18.03 9.97
C THR A 64 1.96 -17.17 9.41
N PRO A 65 3.19 -17.71 9.26
CA PRO A 65 4.26 -17.00 8.61
C PRO A 65 3.90 -16.67 7.14
N LYS A 66 4.14 -15.44 6.71
CA LYS A 66 4.00 -15.07 5.29
C LYS A 66 5.12 -15.72 4.47
N THR A 67 4.75 -16.36 3.37
CA THR A 67 5.68 -17.05 2.45
C THR A 67 6.00 -16.25 1.19
N VAL A 68 5.27 -15.16 0.92
CA VAL A 68 5.41 -14.31 -0.27
C VAL A 68 5.40 -12.84 0.13
N ASP A 69 6.27 -12.05 -0.50
CA ASP A 69 6.25 -10.60 -0.42
C ASP A 69 5.08 -10.04 -1.24
N GLY A 70 3.93 -9.83 -0.58
CA GLY A 70 2.77 -9.18 -1.18
C GLY A 70 1.44 -9.87 -0.87
N CYS A 71 0.45 -9.59 -1.71
CA CYS A 71 -0.92 -10.08 -1.56
C CYS A 71 -1.32 -10.88 -2.80
N VAL A 72 -1.76 -12.12 -2.60
CA VAL A 72 -2.31 -12.97 -3.68
C VAL A 72 -3.63 -12.38 -4.18
N ASP A 73 -4.48 -11.93 -3.26
CA ASP A 73 -5.77 -11.32 -3.56
C ASP A 73 -5.72 -9.82 -3.29
N LYS A 74 -5.63 -9.01 -4.34
CA LYS A 74 -6.04 -7.60 -4.27
C LYS A 74 -7.56 -7.55 -4.29
N ALA A 75 -8.21 -8.04 -3.23
CA ALA A 75 -9.66 -8.04 -3.13
C ALA A 75 -10.18 -6.60 -3.15
N VAL A 76 -10.59 -6.11 -4.32
CA VAL A 76 -11.15 -4.77 -4.51
C VAL A 76 -12.57 -4.75 -3.96
N ARG A 77 -12.76 -4.24 -2.74
CA ARG A 77 -14.10 -3.86 -2.29
C ARG A 77 -14.56 -2.67 -3.14
N LYS A 78 -15.58 -2.86 -3.97
CA LYS A 78 -16.26 -1.73 -4.63
C LYS A 78 -16.74 -0.75 -3.55
N LYS A 79 -16.37 0.53 -3.69
CA LYS A 79 -16.98 1.60 -2.88
C LYS A 79 -18.49 1.49 -3.07
N ARG A 80 -19.25 1.40 -1.97
CA ARG A 80 -20.71 1.53 -2.05
C ARG A 80 -21.00 2.96 -2.49
N SER A 81 -21.96 3.15 -3.39
CA SER A 81 -22.43 4.50 -3.74
C SER A 81 -22.82 5.21 -2.45
N PRO A 82 -22.50 6.50 -2.27
CA PRO A 82 -23.22 7.28 -1.28
C PRO A 82 -24.70 7.18 -1.64
N GLU A 83 -25.50 6.77 -0.67
CA GLU A 83 -26.96 6.82 -0.79
C GLU A 83 -27.32 8.29 -0.98
N ALA A 84 -27.90 8.63 -2.13
CA ALA A 84 -28.42 9.96 -2.37
C ALA A 84 -29.53 10.18 -1.35
N SER A 85 -29.24 10.93 -0.28
CA SER A 85 -30.27 11.44 0.62
C SER A 85 -31.24 12.25 -0.22
N ARG A 86 -32.47 11.77 -0.32
CA ARG A 86 -33.62 12.57 -0.72
C ARG A 86 -33.84 13.71 0.25
#